data_AF-L0IH42-F1
#
_entry.id   AF-L0IH42-F1
#
_cell.length_a   1.000
_cell.length_b   1.000
_cell.length_c   1.000
_cell.angle_alpha   90.00
_cell.angle_beta   90.00
_cell.angle_gamma   90.00
#
_symmetry.space_group_name_H-M   'P 1'
#
loop_
_entity.id
_entity.type
_entity.pdbx_description
1 polymer ?
#
loop_
_entity_poly.entity_id
_entity_poly.type
_entity_poly.pdbx_seq_one_letter_code
_entity_poly.pdbx_strand_id
1 'polypeptide(L)'
;MIWNGEKISERINLYNSDDQLSAYLYNILHGNKIIGYVIVDPKTDKVVEYALGQSPYSDYLSEYIKAKSDKFNNKKITLLYDGPSNLV
;
A
#
# COMPACT_ATOMS: atom_id res chain seq x y z
N MET A 1 12.31 4.36 -18.28
CA MET A 1 11.55 4.30 -17.02
C MET A 1 11.42 2.83 -16.63
N ILE A 2 11.65 2.46 -15.37
CA ILE A 2 11.84 1.05 -14.92
C ILE A 2 10.59 0.18 -15.16
N TRP A 3 9.40 0.78 -15.28
CA TRP A 3 8.11 0.11 -15.45
C TRP A 3 7.32 0.59 -16.67
N ASN A 4 8.02 0.89 -17.76
CA ASN A 4 7.38 1.39 -18.97
C ASN A 4 6.41 0.36 -19.58
N GLY A 5 5.14 0.73 -19.73
CA GLY A 5 4.08 -0.14 -20.28
C GLY A 5 3.35 -1.01 -19.25
N GLU A 6 3.70 -0.91 -17.97
CA GLU A 6 3.07 -1.70 -16.91
C GLU A 6 1.75 -1.08 -16.42
N LYS A 7 0.86 -1.92 -15.87
CA LYS A 7 -0.42 -1.47 -15.31
C LYS A 7 -0.25 -1.05 -13.86
N ILE A 8 -1.11 -0.14 -13.42
CA ILE A 8 -1.21 0.27 -12.02
C ILE A 8 -2.51 -0.33 -11.45
N SER A 9 -2.46 -0.85 -10.22
CA SER A 9 -3.65 -1.38 -9.54
C SER A 9 -4.64 -0.28 -9.18
N GLU A 10 -5.79 -0.69 -8.65
CA GLU A 10 -6.65 0.24 -7.92
C GLU A 10 -5.92 0.84 -6.71
N ARG A 11 -6.40 2.02 -6.31
CA ARG A 11 -5.88 2.78 -5.17
C ARG A 11 -6.19 2.08 -3.86
N ILE A 12 -5.17 1.95 -3.00
CA ILE A 12 -5.31 1.49 -1.62
C ILE A 12 -5.01 2.67 -0.68
N ASN A 13 -5.91 2.93 0.29
CA ASN A 13 -5.71 4.00 1.26
C ASN A 13 -4.83 3.52 2.43
N LEU A 14 -3.83 4.32 2.78
CA LEU A 14 -2.99 4.14 3.96
C LEU A 14 -3.29 5.25 4.97
N TYR A 15 -3.39 4.90 6.25
CA TYR A 15 -3.76 5.81 7.34
C TYR A 15 -2.61 5.96 8.33
N ASN A 16 -2.53 7.06 9.08
CA ASN A 16 -1.57 7.20 10.17
C ASN A 16 -2.15 6.66 11.50
N SER A 17 -1.35 6.70 12.57
CA SER A 17 -1.77 6.31 13.92
C SER A 17 -3.01 7.03 14.45
N ASP A 18 -3.30 8.23 13.94
CA ASP A 18 -4.46 9.05 14.29
C ASP A 18 -5.69 8.75 13.42
N ASP A 19 -5.65 7.67 12.62
CA ASP A 19 -6.71 7.25 11.69
C ASP A 19 -7.01 8.27 10.58
N GLN A 20 -6.04 9.13 10.27
CA GLN A 20 -6.12 10.11 9.18
C GLN A 20 -5.49 9.54 7.92
N LEU A 21 -6.05 9.87 6.75
CA LEU A 21 -5.47 9.49 5.46
C LEU A 21 -4.06 10.06 5.32
N SER A 22 -3.07 9.17 5.22
CA SER A 22 -1.66 9.50 5.18
C SER A 22 -1.10 9.38 3.77
N ALA A 23 -1.45 8.31 3.04
CA ALA A 23 -0.92 8.05 1.71
C ALA A 23 -1.83 7.17 0.83
N TYR A 24 -1.55 7.15 -0.46
CA TYR A 24 -2.12 6.19 -1.40
C TYR A 24 -1.06 5.17 -1.83
N LEU A 25 -1.40 3.89 -1.77
CA LEU A 25 -0.59 2.80 -2.33
C LEU A 25 -1.17 2.35 -3.66
N TYR A 26 -0.29 2.18 -4.64
CA TYR A 26 -0.60 1.51 -5.89
C TYR A 26 0.44 0.41 -6.17
N ASN A 27 -0.04 -0.77 -6.56
CA ASN A 27 0.81 -1.85 -7.04
C ASN A 27 1.09 -1.67 -8.53
N ILE A 28 2.30 -2.01 -8.95
CA ILE A 28 2.71 -2.08 -10.36
C ILE A 28 2.56 -3.54 -10.81
N LEU A 29 1.80 -3.74 -11.89
CA LEU A 29 1.36 -5.04 -12.38
C LEU A 29 1.93 -5.34 -13.76
N HIS A 30 2.60 -6.50 -13.86
CA HIS A 30 2.97 -7.13 -15.13
C HIS A 30 2.08 -8.36 -15.36
N GLY A 31 1.06 -8.20 -16.19
CA GLY A 31 -0.04 -9.17 -16.27
C GLY A 31 -0.78 -9.24 -14.94
N ASN A 32 -0.78 -10.42 -14.29
CA ASN A 32 -1.40 -10.64 -12.97
C ASN A 32 -0.39 -10.64 -11.82
N LYS A 33 0.89 -10.31 -12.08
CA LYS A 33 1.95 -10.32 -11.06
C LYS A 33 2.25 -8.91 -10.57
N ILE A 34 2.35 -8.74 -9.25
CA ILE A 34 2.87 -7.51 -8.65
C ILE A 34 4.40 -7.53 -8.78
N ILE A 35 4.96 -6.51 -9.43
CA ILE A 35 6.40 -6.37 -9.69
C ILE A 35 7.03 -5.14 -9.03
N GLY A 36 6.19 -4.31 -8.39
CA GLY A 36 6.61 -3.10 -7.72
C GLY A 36 5.43 -2.45 -7.03
N TYR A 37 5.71 -1.36 -6.31
CA TYR A 37 4.68 -0.49 -5.78
C TYR A 37 5.16 0.95 -5.73
N VAL A 38 4.20 1.88 -5.66
CA VAL A 38 4.42 3.29 -5.43
C VAL A 38 3.51 3.78 -4.32
N ILE A 39 4.04 4.67 -3.48
CA ILE A 39 3.28 5.40 -2.47
C ILE A 39 3.23 6.87 -2.88
N VAL A 40 2.05 7.45 -2.85
CA VAL A 40 1.75 8.79 -3.33
C VAL A 40 1.19 9.63 -2.18
N ASP A 41 1.70 10.85 -2.03
CA ASP A 41 1.17 11.84 -1.12
C ASP A 41 -0.20 12.33 -1.64
N PRO A 42 -1.27 12.25 -0.82
CA PRO A 42 -2.64 12.53 -1.25
C PRO A 42 -2.94 14.02 -1.41
N LYS A 43 -2.07 14.90 -0.91
CA LYS A 43 -2.19 16.37 -1.00
C LYS A 43 -1.46 16.91 -2.22
N THR A 44 -0.35 16.28 -2.61
CA THR A 44 0.53 16.79 -3.67
C THR A 44 0.54 15.94 -4.94
N ASP A 45 -0.06 14.75 -4.91
CA ASP A 45 -0.02 13.74 -5.98
C ASP A 45 1.40 13.34 -6.39
N LYS A 46 2.39 13.58 -5.51
CA LYS A 46 3.79 13.21 -5.73
C LYS A 46 4.07 11.82 -5.20
N VAL A 47 4.89 11.07 -5.94
CA VAL A 47 5.46 9.81 -5.45
C VAL A 47 6.43 10.14 -4.31
N VAL A 48 6.18 9.57 -3.14
CA VAL A 48 7.03 9.72 -1.94
C VAL A 48 7.87 8.48 -1.68
N GLU A 49 7.44 7.32 -2.15
CA GLU A 49 8.18 6.07 -2.04
C GLU A 49 7.88 5.18 -3.24
N TYR A 50 8.86 4.39 -3.68
CA TYR A 50 8.66 3.34 -4.66
C TYR A 50 9.69 2.24 -4.44
N ALA A 51 9.30 0.99 -4.71
CA ALA A 51 10.23 -0.12 -4.68
C ALA A 51 9.83 -1.21 -5.69
N LEU A 52 10.80 -2.04 -6.04
CA LEU A 52 10.59 -3.27 -6.80
C LEU A 52 10.06 -4.37 -5.87
N GLY A 53 9.22 -5.24 -6.42
CA GLY A 53 8.59 -6.32 -5.68
C GLY A 53 7.31 -5.91 -4.97
N GLN A 54 6.86 -6.79 -4.08
CA GLN A 54 5.57 -6.65 -3.42
C GLN A 54 5.64 -5.65 -2.27
N SER A 55 4.62 -4.80 -2.15
CA SER A 55 4.46 -3.90 -1.02
C SER A 55 4.30 -4.69 0.28
N PRO A 56 4.98 -4.30 1.38
CA PRO A 56 4.77 -4.90 2.70
C PRO A 56 3.34 -4.70 3.21
N TYR A 57 2.57 -3.80 2.60
CA TYR A 57 1.19 -3.48 2.95
C TYR A 57 0.13 -4.24 2.12
N SER A 58 0.49 -4.88 1.00
CA SER A 58 -0.48 -5.30 -0.02
C SER A 58 -1.07 -6.71 0.18
N ASP A 59 -0.28 -7.74 0.49
CA ASP A 59 -0.83 -9.12 0.32
C ASP A 59 -0.92 -9.92 1.60
N TYR A 60 0.11 -9.88 2.46
CA TYR A 60 0.09 -10.73 3.64
C TYR A 60 -1.04 -10.35 4.61
N LEU A 61 -1.31 -9.05 4.77
CA LEU A 61 -2.31 -8.62 5.75
C LEU A 61 -3.74 -8.94 5.31
N SER A 62 -4.07 -8.71 4.04
CA SER A 62 -5.40 -8.97 3.48
C SER A 62 -5.77 -10.45 3.57
N GLU A 63 -4.84 -11.33 3.18
CA GLU A 63 -5.03 -12.78 3.28
C GLU A 63 -5.01 -13.26 4.74
N TYR A 64 -4.15 -12.69 5.58
CA TYR A 64 -4.07 -13.02 7.00
C TYR A 64 -5.35 -12.62 7.76
N ILE A 65 -5.89 -11.42 7.50
CA ILE A 65 -7.17 -10.96 8.03
C ILE A 65 -8.28 -11.92 7.60
N LYS A 66 -8.33 -12.27 6.31
CA LYS A 66 -9.32 -13.21 5.77
C LYS A 66 -9.20 -14.60 6.41
N ALA A 67 -7.97 -15.09 6.59
CA ALA A 67 -7.69 -16.39 7.23
C ALA A 67 -7.92 -16.40 8.74
N LYS A 68 -8.01 -15.24 9.38
CA LYS A 68 -8.23 -15.06 10.83
C LYS A 68 -9.46 -14.21 11.12
N SER A 69 -10.44 -14.21 10.22
CA SER A 69 -11.64 -13.36 10.26
C SER A 69 -12.33 -13.35 11.62
N ASP A 70 -12.39 -14.50 12.31
CA ASP A 70 -13.01 -14.64 13.62
C ASP A 70 -12.35 -13.78 14.71
N LYS A 71 -11.04 -13.57 14.62
CA LYS A 71 -10.28 -12.71 15.56
C LYS A 71 -10.49 -11.22 15.32
N PHE A 72 -10.89 -10.86 14.10
CA PHE A 72 -11.09 -9.49 13.66
C PHE A 72 -12.57 -9.15 13.43
N ASN A 73 -13.46 -10.06 13.82
CA ASN A 73 -14.89 -9.88 13.64
C ASN A 73 -15.34 -8.63 14.40
N ASN A 74 -16.10 -7.75 13.75
CA ASN A 74 -16.50 -6.42 14.25
C ASN A 74 -15.35 -5.45 14.60
N LYS A 75 -14.14 -5.63 14.04
CA LYS A 75 -13.04 -4.66 14.20
C LYS A 75 -12.82 -3.87 12.91
N LYS A 76 -12.66 -2.55 13.02
CA LYS A 76 -12.13 -1.71 11.93
C LYS A 76 -10.64 -2.01 11.81
N ILE A 77 -10.19 -2.39 10.61
CA ILE A 77 -8.78 -2.66 10.34
C ILE A 77 -8.28 -1.64 9.34
N THR A 78 -7.16 -1.01 9.65
CA THR A 78 -6.53 0.02 8.82
C THR A 78 -5.06 -0.34 8.57
N LEU A 79 -4.59 -0.05 7.37
CA LEU A 79 -3.18 -0.16 7.03
C LEU A 79 -2.49 1.11 7.50
N LEU A 80 -1.55 0.95 8.45
CA LEU A 80 -0.80 2.07 9.02
C LEU A 80 0.42 2.41 8.17
N TYR A 81 0.58 3.69 7.86
CA TYR A 81 1.73 4.31 7.21
C TYR A 81 2.02 5.66 7.88
N ASP A 82 2.99 5.67 8.77
CA ASP A 82 3.44 6.89 9.47
C ASP A 82 4.55 7.64 8.71
N GLY A 83 4.64 7.40 7.40
CA GLY A 83 5.60 8.05 6.50
C GLY A 83 6.82 7.18 6.17
N PRO A 84 7.64 7.63 5.20
CA PRO A 84 8.89 6.97 4.89
C PRO A 84 9.78 7.01 6.13
N SER A 85 10.61 5.98 6.32
CA SER A 85 11.71 6.06 7.30
C SER A 85 12.65 7.16 6.82
N ASN A 86 12.44 8.39 7.26
CA ASN A 86 13.43 9.44 7.13
C ASN A 86 14.66 8.93 7.90
N LEU A 87 15.61 8.36 7.18
CA LEU A 87 16.95 8.18 7.68
C LEU A 87 17.46 9.59 8.00
N VAL A 88 17.51 9.89 9.29
CA VAL A 88 18.34 10.97 9.84
C VAL A 88 19.78 10.71 9.46
#